data_AF-A0A8J6TGH2-F1
#
_entry.id   AF-A0A8J6TGH2-F1
#
_cell.length_a   1.000
_cell.length_b   1.000
_cell.length_c   1.000
_cell.angle_alpha   90.00
_cell.angle_beta   90.00
_cell.angle_gamma   90.00
#
_symmetry.space_group_name_H-M   'P 1'
#
loop_
_entity.id
_entity.type
_entity.pdbx_description
1 polymer ?
#
loop_
_entity_poly.entity_id
_entity_poly.type
_entity_poly.pdbx_seq_one_letter_code
_entity_poly.pdbx_strand_id
1 'polypeptide(L)'
;IQPGEFLMGSTESPEELAHHFDQEPDDFEDEYPLHKVKITRGFWMGKYPVTQAQWQVIVNDNPSYFREGVSGAKYDTSNHPVEKVSWYDFQAFLKKLSQSTGQTFRLPTEAEWEFACRAGSRTHFYWGSNFDEDIMRQFAWYDDNTNNHCWSEPHAEYEGTQAVGQKQPNAWGLYDMCVFR
;
A
#
# COMPACT_ATOMS: atom_id res chain seq x y z
N ILE A 1 6.71 14.10 -6.32
CA ILE A 1 5.32 14.60 -6.20
C ILE A 1 5.36 16.11 -5.97
N GLN A 2 4.64 16.88 -6.79
CA GLN A 2 4.64 18.35 -6.69
C GLN A 2 3.75 18.82 -5.53
N PRO A 3 4.03 19.98 -4.91
CA PRO A 3 3.11 20.57 -3.94
C PRO A 3 1.75 20.86 -4.59
N GLY A 4 0.69 20.84 -3.77
CA GLY A 4 -0.67 20.98 -4.26
C GLY A 4 -1.70 20.98 -3.13
N GLU A 5 -2.96 21.02 -3.52
CA GLU A 5 -4.10 20.96 -2.62
C GLU A 5 -5.03 19.84 -3.07
N PHE A 6 -5.62 19.14 -2.11
CA PHE A 6 -6.64 18.12 -2.38
C PHE A 6 -7.68 18.08 -1.26
N LEU A 7 -8.72 17.29 -1.50
CA LEU A 7 -9.73 16.98 -0.51
C LEU A 7 -9.37 15.61 0.07
N MET A 8 -9.11 15.58 1.38
CA MET A 8 -8.73 14.40 2.15
C MET A 8 -9.95 13.85 2.89
N GLY A 9 -10.05 12.54 3.00
CA GLY A 9 -11.20 11.83 3.58
C GLY A 9 -12.34 11.59 2.58
N SER A 10 -13.55 11.40 3.09
CA SER A 10 -14.74 11.02 2.35
C SER A 10 -15.90 12.02 2.50
N THR A 11 -16.71 12.14 1.45
CA THR A 11 -18.01 12.83 1.52
C THR A 11 -19.09 11.99 2.18
N GLU A 12 -18.92 10.67 2.17
CA GLU A 12 -19.85 9.71 2.74
C GLU A 12 -19.62 9.60 4.25
N SER A 13 -20.71 9.44 5.01
CA SER A 13 -20.61 9.24 6.44
C SER A 13 -19.98 7.89 6.77
N PRO A 14 -19.51 7.69 8.02
CA PRO A 14 -19.00 6.40 8.45
C PRO A 14 -20.02 5.26 8.24
N GLU A 15 -21.32 5.51 8.40
CA GLU A 15 -22.37 4.52 8.16
C GLU A 15 -22.53 4.15 6.67
N GLU A 16 -22.38 5.12 5.77
CA GLU A 16 -22.44 4.88 4.33
C GLU A 16 -21.21 4.06 3.87
N LEU A 17 -20.02 4.41 4.36
CA LEU A 17 -18.79 3.67 4.07
C LEU A 17 -18.84 2.24 4.63
N ALA A 18 -19.26 2.07 5.89
CA ALA A 18 -19.48 0.77 6.51
C ALA A 18 -20.40 -0.13 5.67
N HIS A 19 -21.48 0.43 5.13
CA HIS A 19 -22.37 -0.30 4.23
C HIS A 19 -21.70 -0.73 2.91
N HIS A 20 -20.83 0.11 2.34
CA HIS A 20 -20.12 -0.20 1.10
C HIS A 20 -19.05 -1.27 1.26
N PHE A 21 -18.37 -1.31 2.40
CA PHE A 21 -17.21 -2.17 2.64
C PHE A 21 -17.49 -3.37 3.54
N ASP A 22 -18.75 -3.57 3.96
CA ASP A 22 -19.18 -4.63 4.89
C ASP A 22 -18.35 -4.62 6.19
N GLN A 23 -18.20 -3.42 6.76
CA GLN A 23 -17.41 -3.12 7.97
C GLN A 23 -18.25 -2.33 8.98
N GLU A 24 -17.69 -2.03 10.15
CA GLU A 24 -18.39 -1.27 11.18
C GLU A 24 -18.18 0.24 10.97
N PRO A 25 -19.16 1.12 11.28
CA PRO A 25 -18.99 2.58 11.14
C PRO A 25 -17.78 3.13 11.89
N ASP A 26 -17.46 2.56 13.05
CA ASP A 26 -16.30 2.96 13.88
C ASP A 26 -14.96 2.86 13.12
N ASP A 27 -14.86 1.98 12.10
CA ASP A 27 -13.67 1.84 11.26
C ASP A 27 -13.44 3.04 10.33
N PHE A 28 -14.45 3.90 10.15
CA PHE A 28 -14.44 5.04 9.23
C PHE A 28 -14.67 6.40 9.90
N GLU A 29 -14.67 6.48 11.24
CA GLU A 29 -14.91 7.74 11.96
C GLU A 29 -13.91 8.84 11.56
N ASP A 30 -12.64 8.47 11.38
CA ASP A 30 -11.56 9.40 11.01
C ASP A 30 -11.51 9.71 9.50
N GLU A 31 -12.29 9.00 8.67
CA GLU A 31 -12.38 9.22 7.22
C GLU A 31 -13.33 10.37 6.87
N TYR A 32 -14.22 10.78 7.79
CA TYR A 32 -15.22 11.84 7.60
C TYR A 32 -15.01 13.00 8.61
N PRO A 33 -15.21 14.28 8.21
CA PRO A 33 -15.64 14.75 6.91
C PRO A 33 -14.49 15.03 5.94
N LEU A 34 -14.85 15.04 4.65
CA LEU A 34 -14.00 15.56 3.59
C LEU A 34 -13.51 16.98 3.93
N HIS A 35 -12.20 17.17 3.95
CA HIS A 35 -11.60 18.46 4.29
C HIS A 35 -10.45 18.81 3.36
N LYS A 36 -10.18 20.11 3.21
CA LYS A 36 -9.14 20.59 2.30
C LYS A 36 -7.77 20.53 2.97
N VAL A 37 -6.83 19.84 2.34
CA VAL A 37 -5.43 19.74 2.78
C VAL A 37 -4.49 20.34 1.73
N LYS A 38 -3.42 21.00 2.21
CA LYS A 38 -2.38 21.62 1.37
C LYS A 38 -1.02 20.98 1.62
N ILE A 39 -0.49 20.31 0.61
CA ILE A 39 0.92 19.91 0.56
C ILE A 39 1.73 21.12 0.13
N THR A 40 2.42 21.74 1.09
CA THR A 40 3.15 23.01 0.89
C THR A 40 4.49 22.86 0.20
N ARG A 41 5.09 21.65 0.24
CA ARG A 41 6.39 21.35 -0.35
C ARG A 41 6.31 20.04 -1.12
N GLY A 42 6.95 20.01 -2.28
CA GLY A 42 7.10 18.76 -3.03
C GLY A 42 7.93 17.75 -2.23
N PHE A 43 7.65 16.47 -2.45
CA PHE A 43 8.33 15.38 -1.78
C PHE A 43 8.52 14.19 -2.74
N TRP A 44 9.42 13.29 -2.37
CA TRP A 44 9.62 12.01 -3.04
C TRP A 44 8.96 10.92 -2.22
N MET A 45 8.40 9.92 -2.90
CA MET A 45 7.81 8.74 -2.28
C MET A 45 8.39 7.51 -2.95
N GLY A 46 8.55 6.42 -2.19
CA GLY A 46 8.92 5.14 -2.76
C GLY A 46 7.91 4.74 -3.83
N LYS A 47 8.40 4.34 -5.01
CA LYS A 47 7.55 3.89 -6.12
C LYS A 47 6.75 2.63 -5.76
N TYR A 48 7.33 1.83 -4.88
CA TYR A 48 6.84 0.56 -4.36
C TYR A 48 6.97 0.57 -2.83
N PRO A 49 6.23 -0.30 -2.12
CA PRO A 49 6.57 -0.68 -0.75
C PRO A 49 8.04 -1.13 -0.63
N VAL A 50 8.64 -0.96 0.54
CA VAL A 50 10.02 -1.43 0.79
C VAL A 50 10.06 -2.95 0.65
N THR A 51 10.97 -3.46 -0.16
CA THR A 51 11.06 -4.89 -0.44
C THR A 51 11.87 -5.65 0.62
N GLN A 52 11.68 -6.96 0.68
CA GLN A 52 12.47 -7.85 1.55
C GLN A 52 13.98 -7.71 1.31
N ALA A 53 14.42 -7.61 0.05
CA ALA A 53 15.83 -7.40 -0.28
C ALA A 53 16.36 -6.04 0.19
N GLN A 54 15.60 -4.96 0.00
CA GLN A 54 15.99 -3.63 0.47
C GLN A 54 16.12 -3.61 1.99
N TRP A 55 15.18 -4.23 2.69
CA TRP A 55 15.22 -4.38 4.13
C TRP A 55 16.46 -5.16 4.59
N GLN A 56 16.71 -6.33 3.98
CA GLN A 56 17.84 -7.19 4.29
C GLN A 56 19.19 -6.47 4.12
N VAL A 57 19.35 -5.66 3.08
CA VAL A 57 20.61 -4.89 2.85
C VAL A 57 20.89 -3.90 3.98
N ILE A 58 19.86 -3.31 4.59
CA ILE A 58 20.01 -2.25 5.61
C ILE A 58 20.00 -2.81 7.04
N VAL A 59 19.17 -3.83 7.30
CA VAL A 59 18.96 -4.37 8.65
C VAL A 59 19.76 -5.65 8.89
N ASN A 60 20.19 -6.34 7.82
CA ASN A 60 20.82 -7.65 7.86
C ASN A 60 19.97 -8.72 8.55
N ASP A 61 18.66 -8.65 8.33
CA ASP A 61 17.64 -9.61 8.76
C ASP A 61 16.44 -9.51 7.80
N ASN A 62 15.55 -10.50 7.80
CA ASN A 62 14.30 -10.48 7.05
C ASN A 62 13.16 -11.05 7.92
N PRO A 63 12.37 -10.22 8.60
CA PRO A 63 11.34 -10.70 9.54
C PRO A 63 10.10 -11.26 8.83
N SER A 64 9.98 -11.10 7.51
CA SER A 64 8.80 -11.48 6.74
C SER A 64 8.43 -12.95 6.97
N TYR A 65 7.15 -13.19 7.23
CA TYR A 65 6.53 -14.50 7.20
C TYR A 65 6.53 -15.09 5.79
N PHE A 66 6.15 -14.29 4.77
CA PHE A 66 6.13 -14.70 3.36
C PHE A 66 7.51 -14.58 2.71
N ARG A 67 8.55 -15.07 3.39
CA ARG A 67 9.91 -15.18 2.87
C ARG A 67 10.20 -16.61 2.42
N GLU A 68 11.16 -16.73 1.51
CA GLU A 68 11.67 -18.00 1.00
C GLU A 68 12.00 -18.96 2.16
N GLY A 69 11.48 -20.18 2.09
CA GLY A 69 11.74 -21.26 3.05
C GLY A 69 10.93 -21.23 4.35
N VAL A 70 10.05 -20.24 4.57
CA VAL A 70 9.24 -20.15 5.82
C VAL A 70 7.76 -20.41 5.59
N SER A 71 7.08 -19.67 4.71
CA SER A 71 5.65 -19.82 4.43
C SER A 71 5.32 -20.96 3.46
N GLY A 72 6.25 -21.91 3.25
CA GLY A 72 6.18 -22.85 2.13
C GLY A 72 6.50 -22.21 0.77
N ALA A 73 6.81 -20.90 0.73
CA ALA A 73 7.39 -20.24 -0.43
C ALA A 73 8.73 -20.89 -0.80
N LYS A 74 8.80 -21.54 -1.95
CA LYS A 74 10.01 -22.21 -2.49
C LYS A 74 10.74 -21.36 -3.54
N TYR A 75 10.42 -20.08 -3.61
CA TYR A 75 10.79 -19.17 -4.67
C TYR A 75 11.38 -17.88 -4.10
N ASP A 76 12.07 -17.13 -4.96
CA ASP A 76 12.70 -15.86 -4.59
C ASP A 76 11.64 -14.80 -4.26
N THR A 77 11.67 -14.31 -3.02
CA THR A 77 10.77 -13.30 -2.46
C THR A 77 11.46 -11.94 -2.28
N SER A 78 12.66 -11.76 -2.86
CA SER A 78 13.47 -10.55 -2.76
C SER A 78 12.72 -9.26 -3.13
N ASN A 79 11.82 -9.35 -4.12
CA ASN A 79 11.00 -8.25 -4.62
C ASN A 79 9.60 -8.18 -3.99
N HIS A 80 9.28 -9.03 -3.02
CA HIS A 80 8.04 -8.93 -2.25
C HIS A 80 8.17 -7.82 -1.20
N PRO A 81 7.06 -7.21 -0.74
CA PRO A 81 7.11 -6.25 0.35
C PRO A 81 7.64 -6.93 1.63
N VAL A 82 8.41 -6.19 2.43
CA VAL A 82 8.73 -6.64 3.79
C VAL A 82 7.50 -6.51 4.68
N GLU A 83 7.21 -7.56 5.46
CA GLU A 83 6.13 -7.57 6.44
C GLU A 83 6.59 -8.21 7.77
N LYS A 84 5.69 -8.35 8.75
CA LYS A 84 6.04 -8.60 10.18
C LYS A 84 7.02 -7.58 10.78
N VAL A 85 6.93 -6.33 10.35
CA VAL A 85 7.72 -5.21 10.87
C VAL A 85 6.82 -4.24 11.62
N SER A 86 7.26 -3.80 12.79
CA SER A 86 6.55 -2.76 13.54
C SER A 86 6.92 -1.37 13.03
N TRP A 87 6.15 -0.37 13.46
CA TRP A 87 6.49 1.04 13.21
C TRP A 87 7.89 1.40 13.75
N TYR A 88 8.26 0.88 14.92
CA TYR A 88 9.58 1.12 15.52
C TYR A 88 10.71 0.51 14.70
N ASP A 89 10.51 -0.70 14.17
CA ASP A 89 11.49 -1.34 13.30
C ASP A 89 11.70 -0.52 12.02
N PHE A 90 10.62 -0.01 11.42
CA PHE A 90 10.70 0.84 10.25
C PHE A 90 11.41 2.16 10.51
N GLN A 91 11.20 2.79 11.66
CA GLN A 91 11.95 4.00 12.04
C GLN A 91 13.45 3.70 12.17
N ALA A 92 13.81 2.56 12.75
CA ALA A 92 15.20 2.13 12.84
C ALA A 92 15.81 1.86 11.45
N PHE A 93 15.05 1.20 10.56
CA PHE A 93 15.44 1.01 9.15
C PHE A 93 15.68 2.35 8.45
N LEU A 94 14.75 3.31 8.53
CA LEU A 94 14.86 4.62 7.88
C LEU A 94 16.06 5.42 8.41
N LYS A 95 16.35 5.33 9.71
CA LYS A 95 17.55 5.93 10.30
C LYS A 95 18.83 5.33 9.71
N LYS A 96 18.93 4.00 9.65
CA LYS A 96 20.09 3.32 9.04
C LYS A 96 20.24 3.64 7.56
N LEU A 97 19.14 3.62 6.81
CA LEU A 97 19.11 3.99 5.38
C LEU A 97 19.56 5.43 5.16
N SER A 98 19.11 6.35 6.02
CA SER A 98 19.53 7.76 5.95
C SER A 98 21.04 7.91 6.23
N GLN A 99 21.55 7.17 7.22
CA GLN A 99 22.98 7.17 7.55
C GLN A 99 23.85 6.57 6.43
N SER A 100 23.40 5.51 5.77
CA SER A 100 24.17 4.83 4.72
C SER A 100 24.22 5.60 3.41
N THR A 101 23.19 6.40 3.11
CA THR A 101 23.05 7.13 1.85
C THR A 101 23.38 8.62 1.95
N GLY A 102 23.40 9.17 3.17
CA GLY A 102 23.52 10.61 3.40
C GLY A 102 22.26 11.41 3.05
N GLN A 103 21.15 10.75 2.72
CA GLN A 103 19.87 11.39 2.44
C GLN A 103 18.91 11.23 3.62
N THR A 104 17.86 12.05 3.69
CA THR A 104 16.84 11.94 4.75
C THR A 104 15.65 11.13 4.23
N PHE A 105 15.39 10.00 4.88
CA PHE A 105 14.21 9.17 4.66
C PHE A 105 13.27 9.24 5.87
N ARG A 106 11.97 9.18 5.60
CA ARG A 106 10.91 9.14 6.62
C ARG A 106 9.69 8.41 6.06
N LEU A 107 8.78 8.00 6.94
CA LEU A 107 7.43 7.63 6.52
C LEU A 107 6.70 8.86 5.97
N PRO A 108 5.79 8.68 5.00
CA PRO A 108 4.87 9.74 4.62
C PRO A 108 3.97 10.08 5.81
N THR A 109 3.52 11.33 5.88
CA THR A 109 2.34 11.65 6.69
C THR A 109 1.11 11.01 6.05
N GLU A 110 0.04 10.82 6.81
CA GLU A 110 -1.24 10.32 6.28
C GLU A 110 -1.73 11.16 5.10
N ALA A 111 -1.73 12.49 5.25
CA ALA A 111 -2.07 13.42 4.18
C ALA A 111 -1.19 13.29 2.92
N GLU A 112 0.12 13.08 3.09
CA GLU A 112 1.01 12.86 1.94
C GLU A 112 0.75 11.52 1.27
N TRP A 113 0.44 10.47 2.06
CA TRP A 113 0.11 9.16 1.54
C TRP A 113 -1.20 9.19 0.76
N GLU A 114 -2.26 9.79 1.30
CA GLU A 114 -3.55 9.86 0.58
C GLU A 114 -3.46 10.76 -0.66
N PHE A 115 -2.77 11.91 -0.57
CA PHE A 115 -2.53 12.77 -1.74
C PHE A 115 -1.81 12.01 -2.86
N ALA A 116 -0.81 11.22 -2.48
CA ALA A 116 -0.04 10.38 -3.40
C ALA A 116 -0.87 9.21 -3.94
N CYS A 117 -1.68 8.56 -3.10
CA CYS A 117 -2.55 7.43 -3.45
C CYS A 117 -3.58 7.87 -4.49
N ARG A 118 -4.31 8.95 -4.19
CA ARG A 118 -5.34 9.50 -5.08
C ARG A 118 -4.77 9.97 -6.41
N ALA A 119 -3.56 10.53 -6.43
CA ALA A 119 -2.91 11.05 -7.63
C ALA A 119 -3.82 11.97 -8.50
N GLY A 120 -4.70 12.72 -7.85
CA GLY A 120 -5.71 13.60 -8.48
C GLY A 120 -7.12 13.02 -8.56
N SER A 121 -7.32 11.74 -8.27
CA SER A 121 -8.63 11.10 -8.16
C SER A 121 -9.46 11.65 -6.97
N ARG A 122 -10.78 11.61 -7.11
CA ARG A 122 -11.77 11.96 -6.08
C ARG A 122 -12.78 10.84 -5.82
N THR A 123 -12.53 9.65 -6.36
CA THR A 123 -13.38 8.46 -6.18
C THR A 123 -12.89 7.62 -5.00
N HIS A 124 -13.60 6.53 -4.70
CA HIS A 124 -13.22 5.59 -3.63
C HIS A 124 -11.80 5.04 -3.80
N PHE A 125 -11.47 4.64 -5.03
CA PHE A 125 -10.12 4.18 -5.37
C PHE A 125 -9.46 5.10 -6.39
N TYR A 126 -8.15 4.98 -6.56
CA TYR A 126 -7.44 5.76 -7.57
C TYR A 126 -7.82 5.38 -9.02
N TRP A 127 -8.45 4.22 -9.22
CA TRP A 127 -8.97 3.77 -10.53
C TRP A 127 -10.46 4.06 -10.75
N GLY A 128 -11.18 4.59 -9.75
CA GLY A 128 -12.62 4.85 -9.83
C GLY A 128 -13.40 4.36 -8.61
N SER A 129 -14.72 4.36 -8.72
CA SER A 129 -15.66 3.77 -7.74
C SER A 129 -16.29 2.49 -8.29
N ASN A 130 -15.54 1.73 -9.09
CA ASN A 130 -15.99 0.45 -9.61
C ASN A 130 -15.42 -0.69 -8.75
N PHE A 131 -16.33 -1.42 -8.12
CA PHE A 131 -16.08 -2.56 -7.23
C PHE A 131 -16.19 -3.90 -7.97
N ASP A 132 -16.30 -3.88 -9.30
CA ASP A 132 -16.26 -5.07 -10.13
C ASP A 132 -14.90 -5.77 -9.98
N GLU A 133 -14.95 -7.06 -9.65
CA GLU A 133 -13.77 -7.87 -9.34
C GLU A 133 -12.78 -7.92 -10.51
N ASP A 134 -13.27 -7.98 -11.77
CA ASP A 134 -12.43 -8.03 -12.96
C ASP A 134 -11.65 -6.73 -13.15
N ILE A 135 -12.15 -5.61 -12.63
CA ILE A 135 -11.45 -4.32 -12.58
C ILE A 135 -10.51 -4.27 -11.39
N MET A 136 -10.99 -4.56 -10.18
CA MET A 136 -10.18 -4.48 -8.96
C MET A 136 -8.89 -5.30 -9.05
N ARG A 137 -8.96 -6.51 -9.61
CA ARG A 137 -7.79 -7.39 -9.79
C ARG A 137 -6.71 -6.83 -10.71
N GLN A 138 -6.99 -5.78 -11.47
CA GLN A 138 -5.99 -5.10 -12.30
C GLN A 138 -5.15 -4.11 -11.49
N PHE A 139 -5.66 -3.64 -10.34
CA PHE A 139 -5.10 -2.53 -9.57
C PHE A 139 -4.62 -2.92 -8.16
N ALA A 140 -5.17 -3.99 -7.58
CA ALA A 140 -4.88 -4.39 -6.20
C ALA A 140 -4.69 -5.90 -6.04
N TRP A 141 -3.88 -6.25 -5.04
CA TRP A 141 -3.84 -7.58 -4.45
C TRP A 141 -4.80 -7.63 -3.27
N TYR A 142 -5.52 -8.75 -3.12
CA TYR A 142 -6.46 -9.02 -2.04
C TYR A 142 -6.58 -10.52 -1.80
N ASP A 143 -7.22 -10.93 -0.70
CA ASP A 143 -7.20 -12.33 -0.25
C ASP A 143 -7.63 -13.32 -1.35
N ASP A 144 -8.73 -13.05 -2.06
CA ASP A 144 -9.24 -13.97 -3.11
C ASP A 144 -8.35 -14.08 -4.35
N ASN A 145 -7.54 -13.07 -4.67
CA ASN A 145 -6.64 -13.11 -5.82
C ASN A 145 -5.17 -13.39 -5.46
N THR A 146 -4.89 -13.57 -4.18
CA THR A 146 -3.59 -14.01 -3.66
C THR A 146 -3.66 -15.37 -3.00
N ASN A 147 -4.84 -15.89 -2.65
CA ASN A 147 -5.01 -17.24 -2.16
C ASN A 147 -5.09 -18.25 -3.33
N ASN A 148 -4.56 -19.46 -3.11
CA ASN A 148 -4.62 -20.55 -4.09
C ASN A 148 -5.82 -21.49 -3.79
N HIS A 149 -6.85 -20.98 -3.12
CA HIS A 149 -8.03 -21.73 -2.69
C HIS A 149 -9.28 -21.38 -3.51
N CYS A 150 -9.23 -20.32 -4.32
CA CYS A 150 -10.25 -20.04 -5.32
C CYS A 150 -10.25 -21.11 -6.43
N TRP A 151 -11.44 -21.65 -6.71
CA TRP A 151 -11.68 -22.69 -7.72
C TRP A 151 -11.66 -22.15 -9.17
N SER A 152 -11.63 -20.82 -9.32
CA SER A 152 -11.32 -20.11 -10.56
C SER A 152 -9.81 -19.89 -10.65
N GLU A 153 -9.27 -19.90 -11.87
CA GLU A 153 -7.83 -19.95 -12.18
C GLU A 153 -6.92 -19.16 -11.21
N PRO A 154 -5.73 -19.71 -10.85
CA PRO A 154 -4.81 -19.02 -9.95
C PRO A 154 -4.41 -17.65 -10.52
N HIS A 155 -4.78 -16.58 -9.81
CA HIS A 155 -4.52 -15.19 -10.20
C HIS A 155 -3.21 -14.62 -9.62
N ALA A 156 -2.71 -15.27 -8.58
CA ALA A 156 -1.36 -15.11 -8.07
C ALA A 156 -0.58 -16.39 -8.39
N GLU A 157 0.73 -16.24 -8.57
CA GLU A 157 1.61 -17.39 -8.77
C GLU A 157 1.68 -18.24 -7.48
N TYR A 158 1.47 -17.60 -6.31
CA TYR A 158 1.61 -18.22 -4.99
C TYR A 158 0.74 -17.55 -3.92
N GLU A 159 0.54 -18.24 -2.80
CA GLU A 159 -0.15 -17.70 -1.64
C GLU A 159 0.64 -16.59 -0.92
N GLY A 160 -0.06 -15.50 -0.57
CA GLY A 160 0.45 -14.42 0.28
C GLY A 160 0.85 -13.16 -0.48
N THR A 161 1.74 -12.37 0.11
CA THR A 161 2.24 -11.15 -0.55
C THR A 161 2.87 -11.48 -1.89
N GLN A 162 2.65 -10.63 -2.90
CA GLN A 162 3.23 -10.78 -4.23
C GLN A 162 4.42 -9.83 -4.43
N ALA A 163 5.21 -10.06 -5.48
CA ALA A 163 6.21 -9.10 -5.90
C ALA A 163 5.56 -7.71 -6.13
N VAL A 164 6.27 -6.65 -5.73
CA VAL A 164 5.77 -5.28 -5.89
C VAL A 164 5.66 -4.90 -7.37
N GLY A 165 4.74 -3.99 -7.68
CA GLY A 165 4.65 -3.40 -9.01
C GLY A 165 4.06 -4.26 -10.10
N GLN A 166 3.33 -5.33 -9.74
CA GLN A 166 2.71 -6.26 -10.70
C GLN A 166 1.31 -5.83 -11.16
N LYS A 167 0.64 -4.96 -10.40
CA LYS A 167 -0.65 -4.36 -10.76
C LYS A 167 -0.47 -3.01 -11.45
N GLN A 168 -1.54 -2.47 -12.02
CA GLN A 168 -1.52 -1.15 -12.66
C GLN A 168 -1.24 -0.06 -11.61
N PRO A 169 -0.39 0.93 -11.93
CA PRO A 169 -0.14 2.04 -11.03
C PRO A 169 -1.25 3.08 -11.07
N ASN A 170 -1.22 4.01 -10.11
CA ASN A 170 -2.01 5.23 -10.20
C ASN A 170 -1.43 6.22 -11.24
N ALA A 171 -2.11 7.35 -11.45
CA ALA A 171 -1.74 8.36 -12.44
C ALA A 171 -0.35 8.99 -12.24
N TRP A 172 0.29 8.81 -11.07
CA TRP A 172 1.64 9.29 -10.78
C TRP A 172 2.70 8.19 -10.84
N GLY A 173 2.33 6.97 -11.23
CA GLY A 173 3.25 5.85 -11.36
C GLY A 173 3.63 5.19 -10.03
N LEU A 174 2.82 5.37 -8.97
CA LEU A 174 2.94 4.65 -7.72
C LEU A 174 2.12 3.37 -7.77
N TYR A 175 2.67 2.29 -7.22
CA TYR A 175 2.11 0.95 -7.27
C TYR A 175 1.69 0.47 -5.90
N ASP A 176 0.79 -0.51 -5.86
CA ASP A 176 0.38 -1.21 -4.64
C ASP A 176 -0.17 -0.26 -3.55
N MET A 177 -0.76 0.87 -3.97
CA MET A 177 -1.32 1.90 -3.07
C MET A 177 -2.67 1.47 -2.48
N CYS A 178 -3.35 0.51 -3.08
CA CYS A 178 -4.55 -0.12 -2.54
C CYS A 178 -4.29 -1.63 -2.41
N VAL A 179 -4.54 -2.16 -1.23
CA VAL A 179 -4.44 -3.57 -0.90
C VAL A 179 -5.63 -3.86 0.01
N PHE A 180 -6.37 -4.92 -0.27
CA PHE A 180 -7.53 -5.29 0.54
C PHE A 180 -7.21 -6.54 1.35
N ARG A 181 -7.81 -6.63 2.53
CA ARG A 181 -7.89 -7.88 3.29
C ARG A 181 -9.22 -8.53 2.97
#